data_AF-A0A450SA86-F1
#
_entry.id   AF-A0A450SA86-F1
#
_cell.length_a   1.000
_cell.length_b   1.000
_cell.length_c   1.000
_cell.angle_alpha   90.00
_cell.angle_beta   90.00
_cell.angle_gamma   90.00
#
_symmetry.space_group_name_H-M   'P 1'
#
loop_
_entity.id
_entity.type
_entity.pdbx_description
1 polymer ?
#
loop_
_entity_poly.entity_id
_entity_poly.type
_entity_poly.pdbx_seq_one_letter_code
_entity_poly.pdbx_strand_id
1 'polypeptide(L)'
;MPAVAFDTLKFTKHLVQAGATLQLAEATAEALREATAEADLATGKDIERLRERLEAGLVRLDEKETVRIERLEEKMDARFERMQSEADAGLEQMRSETDARIGRLEGNMDAGFEQMKSEMDAGFQQVRSEMDAGFQQVRSEMDAGFGQMQSETDARIGRLEEKIDTRIGHLEEKMDARLGHLEERVDARFGRMQSETDAKFEQMRHETDTGFGRLEEKIDARVGHLEERVDARFGRMQSETDAGFKSMEQRLLIRLGGMMVVAVVGIAALVKIL
;
A
#
# COMPACT_ATOMS: atom_id res chain seq x y z
N MET A 1 -25.09 105.71 96.02
CA MET A 1 -24.29 106.28 94.92
C MET A 1 -23.35 107.31 95.53
N PRO A 2 -22.01 107.18 95.45
CA PRO A 2 -21.13 108.28 95.81
C PRO A 2 -21.27 109.36 94.73
N ALA A 3 -22.07 110.38 95.02
CA ALA A 3 -22.21 111.54 94.16
C ALA A 3 -20.84 112.23 94.05
N VAL A 4 -20.43 112.60 92.84
CA VAL A 4 -19.34 113.57 92.66
C VAL A 4 -19.75 114.80 93.46
N ALA A 5 -18.98 115.14 94.50
CA ALA A 5 -19.30 116.26 95.37
C ALA A 5 -19.10 117.56 94.57
N PHE A 6 -20.13 117.96 93.82
CA PHE A 6 -20.16 119.21 93.09
C PHE A 6 -20.44 120.33 94.10
N ASP A 7 -19.36 121.05 94.47
CA ASP A 7 -19.43 122.19 95.39
C ASP A 7 -20.08 123.38 94.68
N THR A 8 -21.41 123.45 94.79
CA THR A 8 -22.24 124.51 94.22
C THR A 8 -21.82 125.88 94.73
N LEU A 9 -21.34 126.00 95.97
CA LEU A 9 -21.00 127.28 96.60
C LEU A 9 -19.69 127.83 96.03
N LYS A 10 -18.69 126.97 95.85
CA LYS A 10 -17.44 127.33 95.17
C LYS A 10 -17.66 127.67 93.70
N PHE A 11 -18.53 126.94 92.99
CA PHE A 11 -18.87 127.22 91.60
C PHE A 11 -19.63 128.54 91.42
N THR A 12 -20.63 128.81 92.28
CA THR A 12 -21.39 130.07 92.31
C THR A 12 -20.47 131.27 92.52
N LYS A 13 -19.53 131.18 93.47
CA LYS A 13 -18.53 132.25 93.71
C LYS A 13 -17.67 132.52 92.47
N HIS A 14 -17.24 131.48 91.76
CA HIS A 14 -16.46 131.63 90.53
C HIS A 14 -17.24 132.32 89.42
N LEU A 15 -18.52 131.99 89.25
CA LEU A 15 -19.38 132.63 88.26
C LEU A 15 -19.64 134.11 88.57
N VAL A 16 -19.87 134.44 89.85
CA VAL A 16 -20.01 135.84 90.29
C VAL A 16 -18.73 136.63 90.04
N GLN A 17 -17.56 136.06 90.34
CA GLN A 17 -16.26 136.68 90.05
C GLN A 17 -16.00 136.85 88.54
N ALA A 18 -16.52 135.94 87.72
CA ALA A 18 -16.48 136.03 86.26
C ALA A 18 -17.51 137.03 85.68
N GLY A 19 -18.28 137.73 86.52
CA GLY A 19 -19.21 138.78 86.13
C GLY A 19 -20.67 138.35 85.99
N ALA A 20 -21.02 137.11 86.34
CA ALA A 20 -22.43 136.70 86.42
C ALA A 20 -23.12 137.35 87.62
N THR A 21 -24.41 137.67 87.48
CA THR A 21 -25.21 138.13 88.63
C THR A 21 -25.41 136.99 89.62
N LEU A 22 -25.54 137.29 90.92
CA LEU A 22 -25.69 136.27 91.97
C LEU A 22 -26.85 135.31 91.66
N GLN A 23 -28.00 135.83 91.22
CA GLN A 23 -29.16 135.02 90.85
C GLN A 23 -28.89 134.08 89.66
N LEU A 24 -28.16 134.56 88.63
CA LEU A 24 -27.80 133.73 87.48
C LEU A 24 -26.75 132.68 87.87
N ALA A 25 -25.79 133.04 88.72
CA ALA A 25 -24.76 132.15 89.23
C ALA A 25 -25.34 131.03 90.10
N GLU A 26 -26.31 131.34 90.96
CA GLU A 26 -27.03 130.35 91.77
C GLU A 26 -27.88 129.44 90.88
N ALA A 27 -28.66 130.00 89.95
CA ALA A 27 -29.50 129.23 89.03
C ALA A 27 -28.69 128.29 88.11
N THR A 28 -27.53 128.73 87.64
CA THR A 28 -26.63 127.89 86.81
C THR A 28 -25.88 126.84 87.63
N ALA A 29 -25.45 127.16 88.85
CA ALA A 29 -24.87 126.17 89.77
C ALA A 29 -25.88 125.09 90.15
N GLU A 30 -27.16 125.47 90.35
CA GLU A 30 -28.24 124.57 90.69
C GLU A 30 -28.68 123.71 89.49
N ALA A 31 -28.86 124.30 88.31
CA ALA A 31 -29.15 123.58 87.07
C ALA A 31 -28.02 122.60 86.70
N LEU A 32 -26.75 122.97 86.92
CA LEU A 32 -25.64 122.05 86.69
C LEU A 32 -25.61 120.93 87.72
N ARG A 33 -25.90 121.21 89.00
CA ARG A 33 -26.04 120.19 90.04
C ARG A 33 -27.14 119.19 89.67
N GLU A 34 -28.31 119.67 89.25
CA GLU A 34 -29.45 118.84 88.85
C GLU A 34 -29.12 118.00 87.60
N ALA A 35 -28.52 118.59 86.56
CA ALA A 35 -28.05 117.88 85.38
C ALA A 35 -26.99 116.80 85.71
N THR A 36 -26.09 117.07 86.66
CA THR A 36 -25.10 116.08 87.13
C THR A 36 -25.68 115.04 88.09
N ALA A 37 -26.82 115.32 88.73
CA ALA A 37 -27.53 114.38 89.60
C ALA A 37 -28.44 113.44 88.80
N GLU A 38 -28.96 113.89 87.65
CA GLU A 38 -29.70 113.07 86.68
C GLU A 38 -28.79 112.24 85.76
N ALA A 39 -27.53 112.63 85.59
CA ALA A 39 -26.57 111.88 84.79
C ALA A 39 -26.16 110.57 85.51
N ASP A 40 -26.51 109.43 84.91
CA ASP A 40 -26.09 108.09 85.36
C ASP A 40 -24.62 107.83 85.00
N LEU A 41 -23.72 108.56 85.65
CA LEU A 41 -22.28 108.48 85.43
C LEU A 41 -21.67 107.33 86.23
N ALA A 42 -20.86 106.51 85.57
CA ALA A 42 -20.08 105.47 86.23
C ALA A 42 -19.17 106.08 87.32
N THR A 43 -19.26 105.56 88.54
CA THR A 43 -18.44 106.02 89.66
C THR A 43 -17.07 105.35 89.65
N GLY A 44 -16.08 105.89 90.39
CA GLY A 44 -14.77 105.23 90.54
C GLY A 44 -14.88 103.78 91.07
N LYS A 45 -15.90 103.49 91.89
CA LYS A 45 -16.21 102.13 92.35
C LYS A 45 -16.73 101.23 91.22
N ASP A 46 -17.45 101.78 90.26
CA ASP A 46 -17.96 101.02 89.10
C ASP A 46 -16.82 100.72 88.11
N ILE A 47 -15.88 101.67 87.94
CA ILE A 47 -14.65 101.45 87.15
C ILE A 47 -13.76 100.39 87.81
N GLU A 48 -13.55 100.44 89.12
CA GLU A 48 -12.78 99.39 89.83
C GLU A 48 -13.47 98.03 89.74
N ARG A 49 -14.79 97.94 89.92
CA ARG A 49 -15.52 96.67 89.69
C ARG A 49 -15.40 96.17 88.25
N LEU A 50 -15.42 97.06 87.27
CA LEU A 50 -15.22 96.69 85.86
C LEU A 50 -13.79 96.19 85.64
N ARG A 51 -12.79 96.85 86.22
CA ARG A 51 -11.38 96.45 86.18
C ARG A 51 -11.17 95.07 86.80
N GLU A 52 -11.68 94.84 88.01
CA GLU A 52 -11.62 93.52 88.67
C GLU A 52 -12.29 92.44 87.82
N ARG A 53 -13.45 92.73 87.19
CA ARG A 53 -14.12 91.80 86.28
C ARG A 53 -13.32 91.51 85.01
N LEU A 54 -12.67 92.53 84.45
CA LEU A 54 -11.81 92.38 83.27
C LEU A 54 -10.55 91.58 83.60
N GLU A 55 -9.86 91.89 84.71
CA GLU A 55 -8.70 91.13 85.18
C GLU A 55 -9.07 89.67 85.45
N ALA A 56 -10.18 89.42 86.16
CA ALA A 56 -10.69 88.05 86.36
C ALA A 56 -11.10 87.37 85.04
N GLY A 57 -11.63 88.14 84.08
CA GLY A 57 -11.97 87.65 82.75
C GLY A 57 -10.75 87.24 81.92
N LEU A 58 -9.68 88.04 81.97
CA LEU A 58 -8.41 87.76 81.30
C LEU A 58 -7.72 86.54 81.90
N VAL A 59 -7.67 86.42 83.23
CA VAL A 59 -7.13 85.22 83.90
C VAL A 59 -7.92 83.97 83.50
N ARG A 60 -9.25 84.02 83.52
CA ARG A 60 -10.09 82.90 83.08
C ARG A 60 -9.90 82.55 81.60
N LEU A 61 -9.64 83.55 80.76
CA LEU A 61 -9.38 83.35 79.34
C LEU A 61 -8.03 82.66 79.13
N ASP A 62 -6.99 83.13 79.82
CA ASP A 62 -5.63 82.56 79.79
C ASP A 62 -5.62 81.09 80.28
N GLU A 63 -6.31 80.81 81.40
CA GLU A 63 -6.51 79.45 81.90
C GLU A 63 -7.22 78.57 80.86
N LYS A 64 -8.26 79.10 80.21
CA LYS A 64 -9.03 78.36 79.19
C LYS A 64 -8.20 78.12 77.92
N GLU A 65 -7.39 79.08 77.49
CA GLU A 65 -6.50 78.94 76.34
C GLU A 65 -5.38 77.95 76.62
N THR A 66 -4.77 78.00 77.81
CA THR A 66 -3.77 77.03 78.27
C THR A 66 -4.33 75.61 78.20
N VAL A 67 -5.49 75.37 78.83
CA VAL A 67 -6.15 74.05 78.77
C VAL A 67 -6.52 73.63 77.34
N ARG A 68 -6.85 74.59 76.47
CA ARG A 68 -7.17 74.29 75.07
C ARG A 68 -5.92 73.91 74.27
N ILE A 69 -4.79 74.55 74.52
CA ILE A 69 -3.50 74.23 73.91
C ILE A 69 -3.05 72.84 74.36
N GLU A 70 -3.06 72.56 75.66
CA GLU A 70 -2.71 71.23 76.21
C GLU A 70 -3.56 70.13 75.58
N ARG A 71 -4.89 70.33 75.49
CA ARG A 71 -5.78 69.37 74.81
C ARG A 71 -5.52 69.21 73.31
N LEU A 72 -5.00 70.24 72.65
CA LEU A 72 -4.65 70.16 71.23
C LEU A 72 -3.34 69.39 71.05
N GLU A 73 -2.35 69.63 71.90
CA GLU A 73 -1.08 68.89 71.94
C GLU A 73 -1.34 67.40 72.18
N GLU A 74 -2.09 67.05 73.23
CA GLU A 74 -2.47 65.65 73.51
C GLU A 74 -3.17 64.98 72.31
N LYS A 75 -4.06 65.71 71.63
CA LYS A 75 -4.76 65.19 70.44
C LYS A 75 -3.82 65.01 69.24
N MET A 76 -2.84 65.90 69.08
CA MET A 76 -1.85 65.79 68.01
C MET A 76 -0.92 64.61 68.26
N ASP A 77 -0.45 64.42 69.49
CA ASP A 77 0.40 63.30 69.89
C ASP A 77 -0.33 61.98 69.68
N ALA A 78 -1.57 61.86 70.18
CA ALA A 78 -2.40 60.67 69.97
C ALA A 78 -2.66 60.38 68.47
N ARG A 79 -2.82 61.43 67.65
CA ARG A 79 -2.98 61.28 66.20
C ARG A 79 -1.68 60.81 65.53
N PHE A 80 -0.54 61.29 66.01
CA PHE A 80 0.77 60.92 65.49
C PHE A 80 1.12 59.47 65.84
N GLU A 81 0.92 59.05 67.09
CA GLU A 81 1.07 57.66 67.53
C GLU A 81 0.17 56.71 66.73
N ARG A 82 -1.09 57.11 66.53
CA ARG A 82 -2.02 56.34 65.70
C ARG A 82 -1.54 56.21 64.26
N MET A 83 -1.06 57.29 63.66
CA MET A 83 -0.55 57.29 62.30
C MET A 83 0.68 56.39 62.16
N GLN A 84 1.59 56.40 63.15
CA GLN A 84 2.74 55.50 63.18
C GLN A 84 2.30 54.03 63.28
N SER A 85 1.39 53.71 64.19
CA SER A 85 0.86 52.35 64.34
C SER A 85 0.15 51.84 63.08
N GLU A 86 -0.65 52.69 62.42
CA GLU A 86 -1.32 52.34 61.16
C GLU A 86 -0.30 52.13 60.02
N ALA A 87 0.77 52.92 59.97
CA ALA A 87 1.83 52.76 58.99
C ALA A 87 2.63 51.46 59.20
N ASP A 88 2.98 51.14 60.44
CA ASP A 88 3.68 49.90 60.78
C ASP A 88 2.83 48.67 60.45
N ALA A 89 1.55 48.68 60.81
CA ALA A 89 0.62 47.62 60.47
C ALA A 89 0.45 47.46 58.95
N GLY A 90 0.38 48.57 58.21
CA GLY A 90 0.29 48.55 56.75
C GLY A 90 1.55 47.96 56.10
N LEU A 91 2.74 48.28 56.62
CA LEU A 91 4.00 47.71 56.14
C LEU A 91 4.11 46.22 56.45
N GLU A 92 3.69 45.78 57.63
CA GLU A 92 3.68 44.36 58.01
C GLU A 92 2.70 43.55 57.13
N GLN A 93 1.51 44.10 56.88
CA GLN A 93 0.55 43.49 55.97
C GLN A 93 1.13 43.37 54.56
N MET A 94 1.75 44.42 54.02
CA MET A 94 2.35 44.40 52.69
C MET A 94 3.46 43.35 52.57
N ARG A 95 4.28 43.18 53.61
CA ARG A 95 5.32 42.13 53.66
C ARG A 95 4.68 40.74 53.63
N SER A 96 3.69 40.50 54.49
CA SER A 96 2.98 39.21 54.54
C SER A 96 2.31 38.86 53.21
N GLU A 97 1.66 39.83 52.55
CA GLU A 97 1.04 39.62 51.24
C GLU A 97 2.09 39.31 50.15
N THR A 98 3.25 39.94 50.23
CA THR A 98 4.37 39.70 49.31
C THR A 98 4.94 38.30 49.48
N ASP A 99 5.20 37.87 50.72
CA ASP A 99 5.68 36.53 51.03
C ASP A 99 4.68 35.45 50.57
N ALA A 100 3.39 35.68 50.81
CA ALA A 100 2.33 34.78 50.34
C ALA A 100 2.25 34.72 48.81
N ARG A 101 2.52 35.82 48.10
CA ARG A 101 2.58 35.84 46.63
C ARG A 101 3.80 35.07 46.12
N ILE A 102 4.96 35.23 46.75
CA ILE A 102 6.18 34.51 46.40
C ILE A 102 5.97 33.00 46.59
N GLY A 103 5.47 32.56 47.74
CA GLY A 103 5.22 31.14 48.00
C GLY A 103 4.21 30.51 47.03
N ARG A 104 3.18 31.27 46.61
CA ARG A 104 2.26 30.81 45.54
C ARG A 104 2.94 30.69 44.18
N LEU A 105 3.83 31.62 43.84
CA LEU A 105 4.58 31.55 42.58
C LEU A 105 5.53 30.37 42.55
N GLU A 106 6.26 30.12 43.64
CA GLU A 106 7.14 28.95 43.81
C GLU A 106 6.34 27.65 43.66
N GLY A 107 5.23 27.50 44.39
CA GLY A 107 4.39 26.30 44.30
C GLY A 107 3.79 26.08 42.89
N ASN A 108 3.41 27.15 42.19
CA ASN A 108 2.92 27.04 40.81
C ASN A 108 4.04 26.64 39.84
N MET A 109 5.26 27.12 40.04
CA MET A 109 6.42 26.73 39.22
C MET A 109 6.75 25.25 39.44
N ASP A 110 6.81 24.80 40.69
CA ASP A 110 7.07 23.39 41.02
C ASP A 110 6.00 22.46 40.41
N ALA A 111 4.72 22.82 40.56
CA ALA A 111 3.63 22.07 39.94
C ALA A 111 3.72 22.06 38.41
N GLY A 112 4.10 23.19 37.79
CA GLY A 112 4.30 23.28 36.35
C GLY A 112 5.46 22.41 35.86
N PHE A 113 6.56 22.34 36.60
CA PHE A 113 7.69 21.46 36.28
C PHE A 113 7.33 19.97 36.40
N GLU A 114 6.62 19.58 37.47
CA GLU A 114 6.17 18.19 37.63
C GLU A 114 5.16 17.79 36.55
N GLN A 115 4.25 18.68 36.17
CA GLN A 115 3.33 18.45 35.05
C GLN A 115 4.11 18.25 33.74
N MET A 116 5.05 19.14 33.43
CA MET A 116 5.86 19.04 32.20
C MET A 116 6.65 17.73 32.15
N LYS A 117 7.22 17.30 33.28
CA LYS A 117 7.92 16.02 33.40
C LYS A 117 6.99 14.83 33.16
N SER A 118 5.80 14.84 33.77
CA SER A 118 4.81 13.78 33.56
C SER A 118 4.32 13.71 32.11
N GLU A 119 4.12 14.86 31.46
CA GLU A 119 3.74 14.91 30.04
C GLU A 119 4.86 14.37 29.14
N MET A 120 6.11 14.71 29.46
CA MET A 120 7.28 14.19 28.74
C MET A 120 7.42 12.68 28.90
N ASP A 121 7.26 12.14 30.11
CA ASP A 121 7.31 10.70 30.37
C ASP A 121 6.18 9.96 29.62
N ALA A 122 4.97 10.52 29.62
CA ALA A 122 3.85 9.97 28.85
C ALA A 122 4.13 9.99 27.34
N GLY A 123 4.69 11.09 26.82
CA GLY A 123 5.10 11.21 25.42
C GLY A 123 6.15 10.18 25.02
N PHE A 124 7.17 9.95 25.87
CA PHE A 124 8.17 8.91 25.62
C PHE A 124 7.58 7.49 25.63
N GLN A 125 6.65 7.21 26.54
CA GLN A 125 5.95 5.91 26.57
C GLN A 125 5.12 5.70 25.31
N GLN A 126 4.41 6.74 24.83
CA GLN A 126 3.64 6.67 23.60
C GLN A 126 4.53 6.38 22.39
N VAL A 127 5.63 7.14 22.21
CA VAL A 127 6.58 6.91 21.10
C VAL A 127 7.15 5.50 21.14
N ARG A 128 7.46 4.98 22.32
CA ARG A 128 7.95 3.60 22.47
C ARG A 128 6.90 2.58 22.04
N SER A 129 5.65 2.76 22.45
CA SER A 129 4.54 1.88 22.07
C SER A 129 4.26 1.92 20.56
N GLU A 130 4.30 3.09 19.94
CA GLU A 130 4.13 3.25 18.50
C GLU A 130 5.27 2.57 17.72
N MET A 131 6.51 2.71 18.22
CA MET A 131 7.67 2.05 17.63
C MET A 131 7.58 0.52 17.74
N ASP A 132 7.19 -0.01 18.90
CA ASP A 132 7.00 -1.46 19.09
C ASP A 132 5.88 -2.01 18.17
N ALA A 133 4.77 -1.29 18.03
CA ALA A 133 3.70 -1.64 17.10
C ALA A 133 4.17 -1.61 15.64
N GLY A 134 4.93 -0.58 15.25
CA GLY A 134 5.53 -0.47 13.92
C GLY A 134 6.47 -1.63 13.59
N PHE A 135 7.33 -2.03 14.55
CA PHE A 135 8.20 -3.20 14.37
C PHE A 135 7.42 -4.51 14.25
N GLN A 136 6.35 -4.69 15.03
CA GLN A 136 5.48 -5.87 14.90
C GLN A 136 4.79 -5.92 13.53
N GLN A 137 4.32 -4.79 13.03
CA GLN A 137 3.72 -4.71 11.69
C GLN A 137 4.71 -5.11 10.60
N VAL A 138 5.92 -4.51 10.60
CA VAL A 138 6.97 -4.85 9.61
C VAL A 138 7.32 -6.33 9.65
N ARG A 139 7.40 -6.93 10.86
CA ARG A 139 7.65 -8.36 11.01
C ARG A 139 6.53 -9.20 10.40
N SER A 140 5.28 -8.86 10.68
CA SER A 140 4.12 -9.56 10.12
C SER A 140 4.05 -9.47 8.59
N GLU A 141 4.35 -8.29 8.02
CA GLU A 141 4.40 -8.10 6.57
C GLU A 141 5.52 -8.93 5.93
N MET A 142 6.68 -9.00 6.59
CA MET A 142 7.80 -9.81 6.14
C MET A 142 7.48 -11.31 6.18
N ASP A 143 6.88 -11.81 7.27
CA ASP A 143 6.47 -13.21 7.40
C ASP A 143 5.42 -13.58 6.33
N ALA A 144 4.46 -12.69 6.07
CA ALA A 144 3.48 -12.88 5.01
C ALA A 144 4.13 -12.90 3.61
N GLY A 145 5.07 -11.99 3.35
CA GLY A 145 5.82 -11.94 2.09
C GLY A 145 6.65 -13.19 1.84
N PHE A 146 7.31 -13.73 2.88
CA PHE A 146 8.02 -15.00 2.78
C PHE A 146 7.07 -16.18 2.53
N GLY A 147 5.93 -16.23 3.22
CA GLY A 147 4.90 -17.26 3.00
C GLY A 147 4.37 -17.25 1.56
N GLN A 148 4.12 -16.07 1.01
CA GLN A 148 3.70 -15.92 -0.38
C GLN A 148 4.77 -16.40 -1.37
N MET A 149 6.04 -16.03 -1.15
CA MET A 149 7.16 -16.45 -2.00
C MET A 149 7.36 -17.97 -1.98
N GLN A 150 7.19 -18.60 -0.82
CA GLN A 150 7.24 -20.04 -0.68
C GLN A 150 6.12 -20.71 -1.48
N SER A 151 4.88 -20.24 -1.31
CA SER A 151 3.72 -20.78 -2.06
C SER A 151 3.87 -20.60 -3.57
N GLU A 152 4.39 -19.46 -4.03
CA GLU A 152 4.64 -19.24 -5.46
C GLU A 152 5.73 -20.20 -6.00
N THR A 153 6.79 -20.41 -5.23
CA THR A 153 7.84 -21.38 -5.55
C THR A 153 7.29 -22.79 -5.67
N ASP A 154 6.52 -23.24 -4.68
CA ASP A 154 5.88 -24.56 -4.68
C ASP A 154 4.95 -24.73 -5.89
N ALA A 155 4.15 -23.71 -6.20
CA ALA A 155 3.27 -23.72 -7.37
C ALA A 155 4.06 -23.76 -8.70
N ARG A 156 5.23 -23.11 -8.78
CA ARG A 156 6.11 -23.18 -9.96
C ARG A 156 6.73 -24.55 -10.11
N ILE A 157 7.14 -25.19 -9.01
CA ILE A 157 7.66 -26.55 -9.01
C ILE A 157 6.58 -27.53 -9.49
N GLY A 158 5.37 -27.48 -8.92
CA GLY A 158 4.28 -28.35 -9.36
C GLY A 158 3.93 -28.21 -10.86
N ARG A 159 3.93 -26.98 -11.39
CA ARG A 159 3.76 -26.74 -12.84
C ARG A 159 4.90 -27.30 -13.70
N LEU A 160 6.12 -27.35 -13.17
CA LEU A 160 7.25 -27.95 -13.89
C LEU A 160 7.14 -29.48 -13.89
N GLU A 161 6.75 -30.08 -12.77
CA GLU A 161 6.49 -31.51 -12.65
C GLU A 161 5.41 -31.95 -13.65
N GLU A 162 4.26 -31.27 -13.68
CA GLU A 162 3.17 -31.57 -14.61
C GLU A 162 3.60 -31.47 -16.10
N LYS A 163 4.43 -30.47 -16.43
CA LYS A 163 4.99 -30.33 -17.79
C LYS A 163 5.95 -31.45 -18.13
N ILE A 164 6.74 -31.91 -17.17
CA ILE A 164 7.66 -33.04 -17.37
C ILE A 164 6.85 -34.31 -17.61
N ASP A 165 5.85 -34.60 -16.76
CA ASP A 165 4.98 -35.77 -16.89
C ASP A 165 4.26 -35.80 -18.24
N THR A 166 3.67 -34.66 -18.65
CA THR A 166 3.01 -34.52 -19.96
C THR A 166 3.99 -34.82 -21.11
N ARG A 167 5.23 -34.35 -21.00
CA ARG A 167 6.24 -34.52 -22.04
C ARG A 167 6.77 -35.96 -22.09
N ILE A 168 6.85 -36.63 -20.95
CA ILE A 168 7.16 -38.07 -20.86
C ILE A 168 6.04 -38.87 -21.54
N GLY A 169 4.77 -38.63 -21.18
CA GLY A 169 3.64 -39.31 -21.81
C GLY A 169 3.59 -39.13 -23.34
N HIS A 170 3.84 -37.91 -23.83
CA HIS A 170 3.91 -37.68 -25.28
C HIS A 170 5.09 -38.42 -25.96
N LEU A 171 6.22 -38.58 -25.27
CA LEU A 171 7.34 -39.38 -25.78
C LEU A 171 7.00 -40.86 -25.84
N GLU A 172 6.31 -41.39 -24.82
CA GLU A 172 5.82 -42.77 -24.79
C GLU A 172 4.86 -43.05 -25.96
N GLU A 173 3.83 -42.22 -26.13
CA GLU A 173 2.88 -42.34 -27.26
C GLU A 173 3.59 -42.30 -28.62
N LYS A 174 4.58 -41.42 -28.77
CA LYS A 174 5.35 -41.31 -30.02
C LYS A 174 6.23 -42.53 -30.26
N MET A 175 6.78 -43.14 -29.20
CA MET A 175 7.54 -44.37 -29.32
C MET A 175 6.63 -45.54 -29.71
N ASP A 176 5.48 -45.68 -29.07
CA ASP A 176 4.50 -46.73 -29.37
C ASP A 176 4.03 -46.64 -30.82
N ALA A 177 3.72 -45.43 -31.30
CA ALA A 177 3.34 -45.21 -32.70
C ALA A 177 4.48 -45.59 -33.69
N ARG A 178 5.74 -45.30 -33.33
CA ARG A 178 6.90 -45.67 -34.17
C ARG A 178 7.14 -47.18 -34.19
N LEU A 179 6.92 -47.85 -33.06
CA LEU A 179 7.02 -49.30 -32.96
C LEU A 179 5.92 -49.98 -33.79
N GLY A 180 4.67 -49.53 -33.67
CA GLY A 180 3.55 -50.06 -34.48
C GLY A 180 3.78 -49.89 -35.99
N HIS A 181 4.23 -48.71 -36.44
CA HIS A 181 4.57 -48.51 -37.85
C HIS A 181 5.77 -49.36 -38.31
N LEU A 182 6.71 -49.69 -37.41
CA LEU A 182 7.80 -50.60 -37.73
C LEU A 182 7.29 -52.04 -37.90
N GLU A 183 6.41 -52.50 -37.02
CA GLU A 183 5.75 -53.81 -37.12
C GLU A 183 4.99 -53.95 -38.44
N GLU A 184 4.12 -52.98 -38.77
CA GLU A 184 3.39 -52.97 -40.05
C GLU A 184 4.33 -53.03 -41.27
N ARG A 185 5.44 -52.28 -41.24
CA ARG A 185 6.44 -52.32 -42.32
C ARG A 185 7.13 -53.67 -42.43
N VAL A 186 7.40 -54.33 -41.30
CA VAL A 186 8.01 -55.67 -41.27
C VAL A 186 7.03 -56.67 -41.84
N ASP A 187 5.78 -56.67 -41.40
CA ASP A 187 4.71 -57.55 -41.88
C ASP A 187 4.47 -57.38 -43.38
N ALA A 188 4.37 -56.13 -43.86
CA ALA A 188 4.22 -55.85 -45.29
C ALA A 188 5.41 -56.35 -46.11
N ARG A 189 6.64 -56.26 -45.58
CA ARG A 189 7.83 -56.77 -46.25
C ARG A 189 7.84 -58.29 -46.31
N PHE A 190 7.45 -58.97 -45.24
CA PHE A 190 7.31 -60.42 -45.21
C PHE A 190 6.21 -60.90 -46.18
N GLY A 191 5.05 -60.26 -46.18
CA GLY A 191 3.96 -60.59 -47.11
C GLY A 191 4.36 -60.41 -48.58
N ARG A 192 5.11 -59.34 -48.91
CA ARG A 192 5.67 -59.15 -50.25
C ARG A 192 6.65 -60.25 -50.61
N MET A 193 7.58 -60.59 -49.71
CA MET A 193 8.57 -61.63 -49.93
C MET A 193 7.92 -63.01 -50.16
N GLN A 194 6.88 -63.34 -49.40
CA GLN A 194 6.10 -64.54 -49.58
C GLN A 194 5.42 -64.55 -50.97
N SER A 195 4.75 -63.47 -51.34
CA SER A 195 4.09 -63.35 -52.65
C SER A 195 5.08 -63.45 -53.83
N GLU A 196 6.25 -62.82 -53.72
CA GLU A 196 7.32 -62.93 -54.72
C GLU A 196 7.87 -64.36 -54.82
N THR A 197 7.95 -65.06 -53.69
CA THR A 197 8.38 -66.46 -53.65
C THR A 197 7.35 -67.36 -54.32
N ASP A 198 6.06 -67.20 -53.99
CA ASP A 198 4.96 -67.95 -54.59
C ASP A 198 4.90 -67.71 -56.11
N ALA A 199 5.01 -66.45 -56.55
CA ALA A 199 5.05 -66.11 -57.97
C ALA A 199 6.23 -66.76 -58.72
N LYS A 200 7.42 -66.82 -58.10
CA LYS A 200 8.58 -67.53 -58.68
C LYS A 200 8.34 -69.03 -58.79
N PHE A 201 7.67 -69.65 -57.81
CA PHE A 201 7.30 -71.06 -57.89
C PHE A 201 6.27 -71.33 -58.98
N GLU A 202 5.26 -70.47 -59.13
CA GLU A 202 4.27 -70.55 -60.20
C GLU A 202 4.92 -70.43 -61.58
N GLN A 203 5.83 -69.45 -61.74
CA GLN A 203 6.61 -69.27 -62.95
C GLN A 203 7.46 -70.50 -63.28
N MET A 204 8.17 -71.05 -62.28
CA MET A 204 8.98 -72.26 -62.46
C MET A 204 8.14 -73.46 -62.89
N ARG A 205 6.92 -73.61 -62.32
CA ARG A 205 5.98 -74.65 -62.73
C ARG A 205 5.52 -74.45 -64.17
N HIS A 206 5.15 -73.23 -64.56
CA HIS A 206 4.76 -72.92 -65.93
C HIS A 206 5.91 -73.14 -66.94
N GLU A 207 7.14 -72.75 -66.61
CA GLU A 207 8.33 -73.02 -67.43
C GLU A 207 8.58 -74.53 -67.57
N THR A 208 8.34 -75.29 -66.51
CA THR A 208 8.43 -76.75 -66.52
C THR A 208 7.35 -77.36 -67.42
N ASP A 209 6.09 -76.97 -67.27
CA ASP A 209 4.96 -77.46 -68.07
C ASP A 209 5.13 -77.13 -69.56
N THR A 210 5.53 -75.89 -69.88
CA THR A 210 5.85 -75.50 -71.26
C THR A 210 7.07 -76.25 -71.81
N GLY A 211 8.07 -76.54 -70.97
CA GLY A 211 9.20 -77.40 -71.31
C GLY A 211 8.76 -78.82 -71.67
N PHE A 212 7.84 -79.41 -70.90
CA PHE A 212 7.24 -80.71 -71.18
C PHE A 212 6.41 -80.69 -72.48
N GLY A 213 5.54 -79.69 -72.68
CA GLY A 213 4.76 -79.58 -73.92
C GLY A 213 5.64 -79.47 -75.17
N ARG A 214 6.75 -78.72 -75.11
CA ARG A 214 7.73 -78.67 -76.22
C ARG A 214 8.46 -80.00 -76.43
N LEU A 215 8.69 -80.75 -75.36
CA LEU A 215 9.31 -82.07 -75.46
C LEU A 215 8.36 -83.06 -76.12
N GLU A 216 7.08 -83.02 -75.75
CA GLU A 216 6.00 -83.81 -76.36
C GLU A 216 5.87 -83.50 -77.85
N GLU A 217 5.78 -82.22 -78.24
CA GLU A 217 5.73 -81.80 -79.64
C GLU A 217 6.98 -82.27 -80.44
N LYS A 218 8.17 -82.21 -79.84
CA LYS A 218 9.40 -82.74 -80.47
C LYS A 218 9.36 -84.25 -80.63
N ILE A 219 8.75 -84.97 -79.68
CA ILE A 219 8.57 -86.42 -79.75
C ILE A 219 7.57 -86.74 -80.87
N ASP A 220 6.42 -86.08 -80.90
CA ASP A 220 5.39 -86.26 -81.92
C ASP A 220 5.93 -85.96 -83.32
N ALA A 221 6.66 -84.86 -83.49
CA ALA A 221 7.31 -84.52 -84.76
C ALA A 221 8.34 -85.59 -85.17
N ARG A 222 9.11 -86.13 -84.22
CA ARG A 222 10.06 -87.22 -84.49
C ARG A 222 9.35 -88.52 -84.88
N VAL A 223 8.24 -88.84 -84.22
CA VAL A 223 7.41 -90.01 -84.52
C VAL A 223 6.79 -89.87 -85.90
N GLY A 224 6.17 -88.72 -86.21
CA GLY A 224 5.61 -88.45 -87.54
C GLY A 224 6.65 -88.50 -88.66
N HIS A 225 7.84 -87.93 -88.45
CA HIS A 225 8.94 -88.06 -89.41
C HIS A 225 9.43 -89.51 -89.55
N LEU A 226 9.36 -90.31 -88.48
CA LEU A 226 9.68 -91.74 -88.53
C LEU A 226 8.64 -92.51 -89.36
N GLU A 227 7.35 -92.22 -89.17
CA GLU A 227 6.23 -92.79 -89.93
C GLU A 227 6.37 -92.46 -91.42
N GLU A 228 6.59 -91.19 -91.78
CA GLU A 228 6.80 -90.78 -93.17
C GLU A 228 8.01 -91.49 -93.81
N ARG A 229 9.11 -91.65 -93.06
CA ARG A 229 10.27 -92.44 -93.51
C ARG A 229 9.95 -93.91 -93.71
N VAL A 230 9.13 -94.50 -92.84
CA VAL A 230 8.69 -95.89 -92.94
C VAL A 230 7.78 -96.05 -94.15
N ASP A 231 6.81 -95.17 -94.33
CA ASP A 231 5.89 -95.16 -95.47
C ASP A 231 6.62 -94.97 -96.79
N ALA A 232 7.55 -94.01 -96.86
CA ALA A 232 8.37 -93.80 -98.05
C ALA A 232 9.24 -95.03 -98.37
N ARG A 233 9.76 -95.71 -97.33
CA ARG A 233 10.51 -96.97 -97.50
C ARG A 233 9.61 -98.10 -97.98
N PHE A 234 8.40 -98.22 -97.45
CA PHE A 234 7.41 -99.20 -97.88
C PHE A 234 6.95 -98.95 -99.33
N GLY A 235 6.67 -97.69 -99.68
CA GLY A 235 6.31 -97.29 -101.04
C GLY A 235 7.44 -97.55 -102.03
N ARG A 236 8.70 -97.32 -101.65
CA ARG A 236 9.86 -97.71 -102.46
C ARG A 236 9.98 -99.22 -102.60
N MET A 237 9.74 -99.97 -101.53
CA MET A 237 9.78 -101.43 -101.57
C MET A 237 8.70 -101.99 -102.48
N GLN A 238 7.48 -101.43 -102.45
CA GLN A 238 6.39 -101.76 -103.36
C GLN A 238 6.73 -101.43 -104.81
N SER A 239 7.29 -100.25 -105.09
CA SER A 239 7.65 -99.88 -106.46
C SER A 239 8.83 -100.72 -106.99
N GLU A 240 9.79 -101.10 -106.14
CA GLU A 240 10.86 -102.04 -106.49
C GLU A 240 10.31 -103.46 -106.74
N THR A 241 9.33 -103.92 -105.96
CA THR A 241 8.67 -105.21 -106.20
C THR A 241 7.86 -105.19 -107.49
N ASP A 242 7.08 -104.13 -107.75
CA ASP A 242 6.33 -103.94 -109.00
C ASP A 242 7.25 -103.83 -110.22
N ALA A 243 8.34 -103.08 -110.12
CA ALA A 243 9.36 -102.99 -111.17
C ALA A 243 10.06 -104.34 -111.37
N GLY A 244 10.34 -105.05 -110.29
CA GLY A 244 10.83 -106.43 -110.30
C GLY A 244 9.89 -107.35 -111.08
N PHE A 245 8.59 -107.27 -110.80
CA PHE A 245 7.54 -108.03 -111.47
C PHE A 245 7.45 -107.71 -112.96
N LYS A 246 7.43 -106.42 -113.34
CA LYS A 246 7.47 -105.97 -114.75
C LYS A 246 8.74 -106.45 -115.47
N SER A 247 9.89 -106.43 -114.80
CA SER A 247 11.14 -106.93 -115.39
C SER A 247 11.11 -108.46 -115.59
N MET A 248 10.44 -109.20 -114.69
CA MET A 248 10.18 -110.63 -114.88
C MET A 248 9.22 -110.88 -116.04
N GLU A 249 8.14 -110.11 -116.18
CA GLU A 249 7.23 -110.20 -117.33
C GLU A 249 7.95 -109.93 -118.65
N GLN A 250 8.78 -108.88 -118.72
CA GLN A 250 9.59 -108.59 -119.90
C GLN A 250 10.59 -109.72 -120.20
N ARG A 251 11.25 -110.28 -119.18
CA ARG A 251 12.16 -111.41 -119.36
C ARG A 251 11.44 -112.68 -119.81
N LEU A 252 10.23 -112.93 -119.33
CA LEU A 252 9.39 -114.03 -119.77
C LEU A 252 8.95 -113.84 -121.24
N LEU A 253 8.51 -112.63 -121.60
CA LEU A 253 8.17 -112.26 -122.97
C LEU A 253 9.36 -112.42 -123.93
N ILE A 254 10.56 -111.96 -123.54
CA ILE A 254 11.78 -112.10 -124.34
C ILE A 254 12.17 -113.58 -124.51
N ARG A 255 12.09 -114.39 -123.44
CA ARG A 255 12.39 -115.83 -123.53
C ARG A 255 11.39 -116.58 -124.41
N LEU A 256 10.11 -116.26 -124.32
CA LEU A 256 9.07 -116.82 -125.19
C LEU A 256 9.25 -116.42 -126.66
N GLY A 257 9.56 -115.14 -126.91
CA GLY A 257 9.84 -114.65 -128.27
C GLY A 257 11.09 -115.29 -128.88
N GLY A 258 12.16 -115.45 -128.11
CA GLY A 258 13.39 -116.12 -128.55
C GLY A 258 13.19 -117.61 -128.87
N MET A 259 12.39 -118.33 -128.08
CA MET A 259 12.08 -119.75 -128.34
C MET A 259 11.26 -119.95 -129.62
N MET A 260 10.32 -119.05 -129.93
CA MET A 260 9.53 -119.10 -131.17
C MET A 260 10.41 -118.96 -132.41
N VAL A 261 11.41 -118.09 -132.39
CA VAL A 261 12.33 -117.89 -133.52
C VAL A 261 13.19 -119.13 -133.76
N VAL A 262 13.70 -119.77 -132.68
CA VAL A 262 14.50 -121.00 -132.79
C VAL A 262 13.67 -122.17 -133.32
N ALA A 263 12.41 -122.29 -132.90
CA ALA A 263 11.51 -123.34 -133.39
C ALA A 263 11.22 -123.22 -134.90
N VAL A 264 11.03 -122.00 -135.41
CA VAL A 264 10.73 -121.78 -136.84
C VAL A 264 11.95 -122.03 -137.74
N VAL A 265 13.15 -121.64 -137.30
CA VAL A 265 14.40 -121.86 -138.07
C VAL A 265 14.79 -123.34 -138.11
N GLY A 266 14.58 -124.09 -137.02
CA GLY A 266 14.86 -125.53 -136.97
C GLY A 266 14.03 -126.36 -137.97
N ILE A 267 12.77 -125.96 -138.22
CA ILE A 267 11.87 -126.69 -139.14
C ILE A 267 12.22 -126.41 -140.61
N ALA A 268 12.67 -125.18 -140.94
CA ALA A 268 13.03 -124.82 -142.31
C ALA A 268 14.30 -125.53 -142.84
N ALA A 269 15.25 -125.86 -141.95
CA ALA A 269 16.48 -126.55 -142.33
C ALA A 269 16.28 -128.05 -142.62
N LEU A 270 15.28 -128.69 -142.00
CA LEU A 270 15.02 -130.14 -142.13
C LEU A 270 14.34 -130.53 -143.44
N VAL A 271 13.64 -129.61 -144.12
CA VAL A 271 12.89 -129.91 -145.36
C VAL A 271 13.76 -129.89 -146.62
N LYS A 272 14.99 -129.35 -146.59
CA LYS A 272 15.87 -129.29 -147.78
C LYS A 272 16.80 -130.52 -147.95
N ILE A 273 16.71 -131.52 -147.08
CA ILE A 273 17.58 -132.72 -147.07
C ILE A 273 16.83 -134.01 -147.53
N LEU A 274 15.60 -133.90 -148.03
CA LEU A 274 14.83 -135.01 -148.63
C LEU A 274 14.35 -134.68 -150.03
#